data_AF-A0A6J4X689-F1
#
_entry.id   AF-A0A6J4X689-F1
#
_cell.length_a   1.000
_cell.length_b   1.000
_cell.length_c   1.000
_cell.angle_alpha   90.00
_cell.angle_beta   90.00
_cell.angle_gamma   90.00
#
_symmetry.space_group_name_H-M   'P 1'
#
loop_
_entity.id
_entity.type
_entity.pdbx_description
1 polymer ?
#
loop_
_entity_poly.entity_id
_entity_poly.type
_entity_poly.pdbx_seq_one_letter_code
_entity_poly.pdbx_strand_id
1 'polypeptide(L)'
;MNEFTSRQYSNDEVNRIIRRALKLKQEDTISHQDLIETAQEIGIDPKILETAISQEQREFKNQKIRTARLKRCKVGFFLHLWSYLIVNAVLLLINNFTPGPWWFQWSILGWGIGLAFHFKAVYFPGGKRIRKQRKARQSRADSILHDRQRFHRCC
;
A
#
# COMPACT_ATOMS: atom_id res chain seq x y z
N MET A 1 26.31 -39.36 -39.18
CA MET A 1 25.72 -38.16 -39.83
C MET A 1 24.76 -37.56 -38.81
N ASN A 2 25.24 -36.64 -37.96
CA ASN A 2 24.45 -36.11 -36.85
C ASN A 2 23.89 -34.75 -37.26
N GLU A 3 22.66 -34.76 -37.73
CA GLU A 3 21.84 -33.57 -37.99
C GLU A 3 21.35 -33.06 -36.62
N PHE A 4 22.27 -32.45 -35.85
CA PHE A 4 21.89 -31.66 -34.68
C PHE A 4 21.13 -30.44 -35.19
N THR A 5 19.82 -30.60 -35.33
CA THR A 5 18.83 -29.56 -35.62
C THR A 5 19.19 -28.27 -34.89
N SER A 6 19.67 -27.29 -35.65
CA SER A 6 19.89 -25.92 -35.20
C SER A 6 18.53 -25.24 -35.02
N ARG A 7 17.78 -25.64 -33.99
CA ARG A 7 16.55 -24.95 -33.60
C ARG A 7 16.94 -23.59 -33.02
N GLN A 8 16.64 -22.54 -33.78
CA GLN A 8 16.76 -21.16 -33.30
C GLN A 8 15.51 -20.84 -32.49
N TYR A 9 15.72 -20.44 -31.24
CA TYR A 9 14.64 -20.00 -30.35
C TYR A 9 14.61 -18.48 -30.30
N SER A 10 13.41 -17.91 -30.36
CA SER A 10 13.25 -16.46 -30.15
C SER A 10 13.56 -16.09 -28.69
N ASN A 11 14.11 -14.90 -28.46
CA ASN A 11 14.40 -14.40 -27.11
C ASN A 11 13.18 -14.46 -26.18
N ASP A 12 11.96 -14.28 -26.71
CA ASP A 12 10.72 -14.41 -25.92
C ASP A 12 10.44 -15.88 -25.52
N GLU A 13 10.68 -16.82 -26.43
CA GLU A 13 10.49 -18.25 -26.20
C GLU A 13 11.49 -18.79 -25.16
N VAL A 14 12.75 -18.39 -25.29
CA VAL A 14 13.81 -18.70 -24.32
C VAL A 14 13.43 -18.21 -22.92
N ASN A 15 12.97 -16.96 -22.80
CA ASN A 15 12.55 -16.39 -21.51
C ASN A 15 11.35 -17.10 -20.90
N ARG A 16 10.41 -17.56 -21.72
CA ARG A 16 9.24 -18.34 -21.27
C ARG A 16 9.66 -19.73 -20.79
N ILE A 17 10.59 -20.38 -21.48
CA ILE A 17 11.13 -21.69 -21.09
C ILE A 17 11.91 -21.57 -19.78
N ILE A 18 12.79 -20.58 -19.63
CA ILE A 18 13.56 -20.33 -18.41
C ILE A 18 12.62 -20.08 -17.22
N ARG A 19 11.64 -19.17 -17.36
CA ARG A 19 10.65 -18.93 -16.29
C ARG A 19 9.87 -20.18 -15.92
N ARG A 20 9.51 -21.01 -16.90
CA ARG A 20 8.76 -22.25 -16.65
C ARG A 20 9.64 -23.31 -15.98
N ALA A 21 10.91 -23.42 -16.36
CA ALA A 21 11.88 -24.32 -15.74
C ALA A 21 12.21 -23.91 -14.29
N LEU A 22 12.41 -22.61 -14.03
CA LEU A 22 12.62 -22.08 -12.68
C LEU A 22 11.42 -22.38 -11.76
N LYS A 23 10.20 -22.25 -12.30
CA LYS A 23 8.95 -22.56 -11.57
C LYS A 23 8.78 -24.05 -11.25
N LEU A 24 9.38 -24.95 -12.05
CA LEU A 24 9.35 -26.40 -11.84
C LEU A 24 10.45 -26.90 -10.88
N LYS A 25 11.55 -26.14 -10.71
CA LYS A 25 12.65 -26.52 -9.82
C LYS A 25 12.38 -26.23 -8.34
N GLN A 26 11.29 -25.53 -8.01
CA GLN A 26 10.80 -25.34 -6.64
C GLN A 26 11.90 -25.05 -5.61
N GLU A 27 12.58 -23.91 -5.77
CA GLU A 27 13.03 -23.09 -4.64
C GLU A 27 12.85 -21.63 -5.04
N ASP A 28 11.64 -21.11 -4.82
CA ASP A 28 11.33 -19.67 -4.95
C ASP A 28 11.95 -18.84 -3.80
N THR A 29 12.90 -19.45 -3.08
CA THR A 29 13.61 -18.95 -1.91
C THR A 29 15.04 -19.45 -1.98
N ILE A 30 15.91 -18.68 -2.62
CA ILE A 30 17.36 -18.88 -2.50
C ILE A 30 17.74 -18.53 -1.07
N SER A 31 18.47 -19.42 -0.39
CA SER A 31 18.98 -19.16 0.96
C SER A 31 19.90 -17.94 0.94
N HIS A 32 19.85 -17.11 1.98
CA HIS A 32 20.69 -15.91 2.08
C HIS A 32 22.20 -16.23 1.94
N GLN A 33 22.59 -17.47 2.27
CA GLN A 33 23.97 -17.94 2.15
C GLN A 33 24.36 -18.26 0.70
N ASP A 34 23.56 -19.02 -0.03
CA ASP A 34 23.82 -19.36 -1.45
C ASP A 34 23.87 -18.11 -2.34
N LEU A 35 23.10 -17.08 -1.97
CA LEU A 35 23.06 -15.79 -2.66
C LEU A 35 24.36 -14.99 -2.46
N ILE A 36 24.98 -15.07 -1.27
CA ILE A 36 26.28 -14.46 -0.98
C ILE A 36 27.40 -15.22 -1.70
N GLU A 37 27.33 -16.56 -1.70
CA GLU A 37 28.32 -17.42 -2.36
C GLU A 37 28.36 -17.17 -3.88
N THR A 38 27.18 -17.11 -4.52
CA THR A 38 27.06 -16.77 -5.96
C THR A 38 27.58 -15.36 -6.27
N ALA A 39 27.33 -14.40 -5.37
CA ALA A 39 27.80 -13.03 -5.54
C ALA A 39 29.32 -12.90 -5.41
N GLN A 40 29.93 -13.66 -4.49
CA GLN A 40 31.40 -13.74 -4.36
C GLN A 40 32.04 -14.37 -5.59
N GLU A 41 31.40 -15.40 -6.18
CA GLU A 41 31.88 -16.02 -7.42
C GLU A 41 31.91 -15.04 -8.61
N ILE A 42 30.95 -14.11 -8.67
CA ILE A 42 30.87 -13.06 -9.70
C ILE A 42 31.75 -11.84 -9.34
N GLY A 43 32.43 -11.85 -8.18
CA GLY A 43 33.32 -10.77 -7.73
C GLY A 43 32.58 -9.55 -7.17
N ILE A 44 31.32 -9.70 -6.76
CA ILE A 44 30.53 -8.65 -6.11
C ILE A 44 30.83 -8.67 -4.61
N ASP A 45 31.22 -7.51 -4.05
CA ASP A 45 31.45 -7.35 -2.61
C ASP A 45 30.16 -7.67 -1.82
N PRO A 46 30.18 -8.66 -0.89
CA PRO A 46 29.04 -9.03 -0.06
C PRO A 46 28.40 -7.84 0.66
N LYS A 47 29.20 -6.83 1.01
CA LYS A 47 28.73 -5.64 1.72
C LYS A 47 27.81 -4.76 0.85
N ILE A 48 28.07 -4.72 -0.46
CA ILE A 48 27.21 -4.01 -1.43
C ILE A 48 25.91 -4.79 -1.61
N LEU A 49 25.99 -6.12 -1.70
CA LEU A 49 24.82 -6.99 -1.83
C LEU A 49 23.89 -6.90 -0.61
N GLU A 50 24.41 -6.98 0.61
CA GLU A 50 23.60 -6.83 1.84
C GLU A 50 22.92 -5.45 1.91
N THR A 51 23.61 -4.41 1.47
CA THR A 51 23.04 -3.06 1.39
C THR A 51 21.89 -3.01 0.39
N ALA A 52 22.04 -3.63 -0.79
CA ALA A 52 20.98 -3.70 -1.80
C ALA A 52 19.77 -4.54 -1.35
N ILE A 53 20.00 -5.71 -0.73
CA ILE A 53 18.94 -6.59 -0.19
C ILE A 53 18.14 -5.84 0.89
N SER A 54 18.82 -5.15 1.81
CA SER A 54 18.14 -4.41 2.88
C SER A 54 17.34 -3.20 2.34
N GLN A 55 17.79 -2.57 1.25
CA GLN A 55 17.04 -1.53 0.55
C GLN A 55 15.78 -2.10 -0.11
N GLU A 56 15.90 -3.18 -0.87
CA GLU A 56 14.77 -3.81 -1.56
C GLU A 56 13.73 -4.32 -0.55
N GLN A 57 14.16 -4.97 0.54
CA GLN A 57 13.25 -5.40 1.59
C GLN A 57 12.50 -4.24 2.24
N ARG A 58 13.18 -3.09 2.47
CA ARG A 58 12.53 -1.88 3.00
C ARG A 58 11.48 -1.35 2.03
N GLU A 59 11.78 -1.30 0.74
CA GLU A 59 10.83 -0.85 -0.28
C GLU A 59 9.63 -1.77 -0.38
N PHE A 60 9.85 -3.08 -0.41
CA PHE A 60 8.80 -4.09 -0.47
C PHE A 60 7.90 -4.04 0.78
N LYS A 61 8.50 -3.93 1.97
CA LYS A 61 7.78 -3.77 3.24
C LYS A 61 6.95 -2.48 3.24
N ASN A 62 7.52 -1.37 2.77
CA ASN A 62 6.82 -0.09 2.65
C ASN A 62 5.63 -0.17 1.67
N GLN A 63 5.79 -0.87 0.55
CA GLN A 63 4.73 -1.04 -0.44
C GLN A 63 3.60 -1.93 0.11
N LYS A 64 3.93 -3.03 0.79
CA LYS A 64 2.96 -3.89 1.50
C LYS A 64 2.20 -3.13 2.59
N ILE A 65 2.88 -2.30 3.39
CA ILE A 65 2.23 -1.48 4.43
C ILE A 65 1.25 -0.48 3.80
N ARG A 66 1.64 0.16 2.68
CA ARG A 66 0.77 1.10 1.96
C ARG A 66 -0.50 0.41 1.46
N THR A 67 -0.37 -0.75 0.82
CA THR A 67 -1.53 -1.50 0.29
C THR A 67 -2.40 -2.05 1.42
N ALA A 68 -1.80 -2.59 2.48
CA ALA A 68 -2.53 -3.07 3.66
C ALA A 68 -3.31 -1.96 4.37
N ARG A 69 -2.73 -0.76 4.49
CA ARG A 69 -3.41 0.40 5.09
C ARG A 69 -4.64 0.82 4.30
N LEU A 70 -4.53 0.85 2.96
CA LEU A 70 -5.67 1.18 2.09
C LEU A 70 -6.79 0.14 2.22
N LYS A 71 -6.44 -1.15 2.29
CA LYS A 71 -7.42 -2.23 2.50
C LYS A 71 -8.11 -2.11 3.86
N ARG A 72 -7.37 -1.89 4.95
CA ARG A 72 -7.95 -1.74 6.31
C ARG A 72 -8.91 -0.57 6.40
N CYS A 73 -8.59 0.59 5.80
CA CYS A 73 -9.48 1.74 5.80
C CYS A 73 -10.81 1.45 5.06
N LYS A 74 -10.75 0.71 3.94
CA LYS A 74 -11.96 0.29 3.22
C LYS A 74 -12.81 -0.67 4.05
N VAL A 75 -12.20 -1.70 4.64
CA VAL A 75 -12.91 -2.70 5.47
C VAL A 75 -13.59 -2.04 6.67
N GLY A 76 -12.90 -1.13 7.38
CA GLY A 76 -13.49 -0.41 8.51
C GLY A 76 -14.71 0.43 8.10
N PHE A 77 -14.67 1.06 6.92
CA PHE A 77 -15.83 1.78 6.38
C PHE A 77 -17.00 0.85 6.05
N PHE A 78 -16.74 -0.30 5.42
CA PHE A 78 -17.78 -1.28 5.10
C PHE A 78 -18.47 -1.83 6.34
N LEU A 79 -17.73 -2.06 7.43
CA LEU A 79 -18.32 -2.50 8.70
C LEU A 79 -19.29 -1.45 9.25
N HIS A 80 -18.92 -0.17 9.27
CA HIS A 80 -19.81 0.90 9.71
C HIS A 80 -21.04 1.06 8.80
N LEU A 81 -20.87 0.94 7.48
CA LEU A 81 -21.99 0.97 6.53
C LEU A 81 -22.93 -0.21 6.75
N TRP A 82 -22.41 -1.41 6.98
CA TRP A 82 -23.21 -2.59 7.29
C TRP A 82 -24.00 -2.44 8.58
N SER A 83 -23.36 -1.98 9.66
CA SER A 83 -24.04 -1.70 10.93
C SER A 83 -25.14 -0.65 10.73
N TYR A 84 -24.88 0.40 9.96
CA TYR A 84 -25.88 1.42 9.62
C TYR A 84 -27.08 0.82 8.88
N LEU A 85 -26.87 0.00 7.86
CA LEU A 85 -27.95 -0.63 7.10
C LEU A 85 -28.79 -1.57 7.97
N ILE A 86 -28.15 -2.43 8.78
CA ILE A 86 -28.83 -3.38 9.65
C ILE A 86 -29.66 -2.65 10.70
N VAL A 87 -29.07 -1.67 11.40
CA VAL A 87 -29.77 -0.90 12.45
C VAL A 87 -30.95 -0.15 11.84
N ASN A 88 -30.77 0.56 10.74
CA ASN A 88 -31.88 1.30 10.11
C ASN A 88 -32.96 0.38 9.55
N ALA A 89 -32.61 -0.80 9.02
CA ALA A 89 -33.60 -1.79 8.58
C ALA A 89 -34.44 -2.30 9.76
N VAL A 90 -33.82 -2.59 10.91
CA VAL A 90 -34.52 -3.00 12.13
C VAL A 90 -35.41 -1.87 12.65
N LEU A 91 -34.93 -0.63 12.70
CA LEU A 91 -35.74 0.53 13.09
C LEU A 91 -36.95 0.74 12.16
N LEU A 92 -36.74 0.59 10.85
CA LEU A 92 -37.81 0.72 9.86
C LEU A 92 -38.87 -0.36 10.05
N LEU A 93 -38.46 -1.61 10.31
CA LEU A 93 -39.39 -2.70 10.64
C LEU A 93 -40.19 -2.38 11.91
N ILE A 94 -39.52 -1.98 13.00
CA ILE A 94 -40.19 -1.63 14.27
C ILE A 94 -41.21 -0.50 14.05
N ASN A 95 -40.82 0.57 13.35
CA ASN A 95 -41.71 1.69 13.05
C ASN A 95 -42.88 1.29 12.14
N ASN A 96 -42.70 0.29 11.27
CA ASN A 96 -43.79 -0.21 10.42
C ASN A 96 -44.81 -1.06 11.19
N PHE A 97 -44.38 -1.79 12.23
CA PHE A 97 -45.28 -2.59 13.08
C PHE A 97 -45.85 -1.80 14.27
N THR A 98 -45.33 -0.59 14.54
CA THR A 98 -45.80 0.25 15.64
C THR A 98 -46.70 1.37 15.10
N PRO A 99 -47.98 1.44 15.50
CA PRO A 99 -48.82 2.59 15.15
C PRO A 99 -48.27 3.86 15.83
N GLY A 100 -47.92 4.86 15.03
CA GLY A 100 -47.34 6.11 15.55
C GLY A 100 -46.63 6.95 14.49
N PRO A 101 -46.06 8.11 14.90
CA PRO A 101 -45.32 8.99 14.00
C PRO A 101 -44.02 8.32 13.51
N TRP A 102 -43.64 8.63 12.26
CA TRP A 102 -42.46 8.05 11.61
C TRP A 102 -41.18 8.66 12.18
N TRP A 103 -40.63 8.05 13.22
CA TRP A 103 -39.45 8.57 13.92
C TRP A 103 -38.12 8.05 13.36
N PHE A 104 -38.12 6.94 12.61
CA PHE A 104 -36.90 6.32 12.05
C PHE A 104 -36.12 7.26 11.12
N GLN A 105 -36.79 8.23 10.48
CA GLN A 105 -36.17 9.22 9.60
C GLN A 105 -35.09 10.06 10.31
N TRP A 106 -35.27 10.34 11.60
CA TRP A 106 -34.31 11.10 12.39
C TRP A 106 -33.02 10.32 12.63
N SER A 107 -33.12 8.99 12.81
CA SER A 107 -31.97 8.10 12.91
C SER A 107 -31.19 8.04 11.59
N ILE A 108 -31.90 7.90 10.46
CA ILE A 108 -31.29 7.91 9.12
C ILE A 108 -30.58 9.23 8.86
N LEU A 109 -31.23 10.37 9.13
CA LEU A 109 -30.68 11.69 8.86
C LEU A 109 -29.50 12.00 9.78
N GLY A 110 -29.63 11.76 11.09
CA GLY A 110 -28.56 12.03 12.05
C GLY A 110 -27.31 11.18 11.78
N TRP A 111 -27.48 9.86 11.68
CA TRP A 111 -26.34 8.95 11.49
C TRP A 111 -25.83 8.94 10.05
N GLY A 112 -26.71 9.14 9.07
CA GLY A 112 -26.35 9.19 7.65
C GLY A 112 -25.41 10.35 7.34
N ILE A 113 -25.57 11.51 7.99
CA ILE A 113 -24.65 12.65 7.85
C ILE A 113 -23.24 12.27 8.33
N GLY A 114 -23.11 11.65 9.50
CA GLY A 114 -21.82 11.18 10.03
C GLY A 114 -21.14 10.17 9.10
N LEU A 115 -21.92 9.25 8.53
CA LEU A 115 -21.44 8.25 7.58
C LEU A 115 -20.96 8.90 6.26
N ALA A 116 -21.65 9.93 5.77
CA ALA A 116 -21.24 10.68 4.57
C ALA A 116 -19.88 11.37 4.75
N PHE A 117 -19.61 11.95 5.93
CA PHE A 117 -18.30 12.50 6.24
C PHE A 117 -17.21 11.43 6.29
N HIS A 118 -17.50 10.26 6.86
CA HIS A 118 -16.58 9.13 6.87
C HIS A 118 -16.28 8.61 5.47
N PHE A 119 -17.31 8.48 4.63
CA PHE A 119 -17.17 8.09 3.22
C PHE A 119 -16.25 9.08 2.49
N LYS A 120 -16.49 10.39 2.64
CA LYS A 120 -15.64 11.42 2.04
C LYS A 120 -14.19 11.30 2.49
N ALA A 121 -13.95 11.00 3.76
CA ALA A 121 -12.60 10.83 4.30
C ALA A 121 -11.85 9.61 3.75
N VAL A 122 -12.56 8.53 3.41
CA VAL A 122 -11.98 7.27 2.88
C VAL A 122 -11.78 7.33 1.36
N TYR A 123 -12.75 7.86 0.62
CA TYR A 123 -12.72 7.92 -0.84
C TYR A 123 -12.01 9.15 -1.42
N PHE A 124 -11.91 10.25 -0.66
CA PHE A 124 -11.15 11.44 -1.06
C PHE A 124 -9.93 11.71 -0.16
N PRO A 125 -8.93 10.79 -0.09
CA PRO A 125 -7.74 10.98 0.74
C PRO A 125 -6.82 12.10 0.23
N GLY A 126 -7.04 12.61 -0.99
CA GLY A 126 -6.24 13.67 -1.64
C GLY A 126 -6.09 14.92 -0.78
N GLY A 127 -7.16 15.35 -0.09
CA GLY A 127 -7.10 16.54 0.78
C GLY A 127 -6.13 16.43 1.96
N LYS A 128 -5.99 15.22 2.54
CA LYS A 128 -5.07 14.99 3.67
C LYS A 128 -3.61 14.87 3.20
N ARG A 129 -3.36 14.27 2.03
CA ARG A 129 -2.02 14.18 1.42
C ARG A 129 -1.49 15.56 1.04
N ILE A 130 -2.31 16.39 0.40
CA ILE A 130 -1.93 17.74 -0.01
C ILE A 130 -1.64 18.61 1.23
N ARG A 131 -2.47 18.53 2.29
CA ARG A 131 -2.19 19.25 3.56
C ARG A 131 -0.89 18.80 4.22
N LYS A 132 -0.59 17.49 4.24
CA LYS A 132 0.65 16.97 4.82
C LYS A 132 1.88 17.41 4.02
N GLN A 133 1.81 17.38 2.69
CA GLN A 133 2.90 17.86 1.83
C GLN A 133 3.12 19.37 1.97
N ARG A 134 2.05 20.18 2.05
CA ARG A 134 2.16 21.62 2.30
C ARG A 134 2.85 21.90 3.63
N LYS A 135 2.44 21.23 4.72
CA LYS A 135 3.10 21.35 6.03
C LYS A 135 4.58 20.95 5.99
N ALA A 136 4.92 19.83 5.33
CA ALA A 136 6.31 19.39 5.22
C ALA A 136 7.19 20.36 4.42
N ARG A 137 6.64 20.97 3.35
CA ARG A 137 7.32 22.03 2.59
C ARG A 137 7.50 23.30 3.42
N GLN A 138 6.48 23.68 4.18
CA GLN A 138 6.52 24.83 5.09
C GLN A 138 7.64 24.65 6.13
N SER A 139 7.67 23.51 6.84
CA SER A 139 8.67 23.25 7.87
C SER A 139 10.11 23.22 7.32
N ARG A 140 10.32 22.74 6.08
CA ARG A 140 11.63 22.82 5.41
C ARG A 140 12.04 24.26 5.08
N ALA A 141 11.10 25.07 4.59
CA ALA A 141 11.36 26.48 4.31
C ALA A 141 11.71 27.24 5.61
N ASP A 142 10.95 26.99 6.68
CA ASP A 142 11.18 27.60 7.99
C ASP A 142 12.54 27.21 8.57
N SER A 143 12.98 25.94 8.43
CA SER A 143 14.30 25.53 8.89
C SER A 143 15.45 26.19 8.12
N ILE A 144 15.30 26.41 6.81
CA ILE A 144 16.33 27.08 5.98
C ILE A 144 16.43 28.56 6.36
N LEU A 145 15.29 29.22 6.61
CA LEU A 145 15.26 30.61 7.07
C LEU A 145 15.92 30.77 8.44
N HIS A 146 15.63 29.85 9.37
CA HIS A 146 16.22 29.85 10.69
C HIS A 146 17.75 29.65 10.64
N ASP A 147 18.25 28.75 9.79
CA ASP A 147 19.69 28.51 9.62
C ASP A 147 20.40 29.73 9.00
N ARG A 148 19.80 30.35 7.97
CA ARG A 148 20.32 31.57 7.35
C ARG A 148 20.42 32.74 8.33
N GLN A 149 19.44 32.91 9.22
CA GLN A 149 19.47 33.93 10.28
C GLN A 149 20.47 33.62 11.39
N ARG A 150 20.86 32.35 11.57
CA ARG A 150 21.88 31.95 12.54
C ARG A 150 23.28 32.32 12.03
N PHE A 151 23.54 32.10 10.75
CA PHE A 151 24.78 32.51 10.09
C PHE A 151 25.00 34.03 10.14
N HIS A 152 23.96 34.84 9.91
CA HIS A 152 24.07 36.31 9.96
C HIS A 152 24.27 36.91 11.35
N ARG A 153 24.08 36.14 12.44
CA ARG A 153 24.29 36.62 13.82
C ARG A 153 25.65 36.22 14.41
N CYS A 154 26.44 35.44 13.68
CA CYS A 154 27.77 34.98 14.11
C CYS A 154 28.93 35.68 13.38
N CYS A 155 28.64 36.69 12.56
CA CYS A 155 29.61 37.64 11.99
C CYS A 155 29.31 39.03 12.55
#